data_AF-A0A177HUI3-F1
#
_entry.id   AF-A0A177HUI3-F1
#
_cell.length_a   1.000
_cell.length_b   1.000
_cell.length_c   1.000
_cell.angle_alpha   90.00
_cell.angle_beta   90.00
_cell.angle_gamma   90.00
#
_symmetry.space_group_name_H-M   'P 1'
#
loop_
_entity.id
_entity.type
_entity.pdbx_description
1 polymer ?
#
loop_
_entity_poly.entity_id
_entity_poly.type
_entity_poly.pdbx_seq_one_letter_code
_entity_poly.pdbx_strand_id
1 'polypeptide(L)' 'MRVELIQRAADVLWDVPDDARKEIIMIIAAVAEAPAPARGVTAAAFGQQCWVEYMSRGNILEVTDVGCYC' A
#
# COMPACT_ATOMS: atom_id res chain seq x y z
N MET A 1 3.02 -8.13 -10.58
CA MET A 1 3.34 -8.50 -9.19
C MET A 1 2.06 -8.92 -8.47
N ARG A 2 2.07 -9.90 -7.56
CA ARG A 2 0.90 -10.21 -6.71
C ARG A 2 0.88 -9.27 -5.52
N VAL A 3 -0.27 -8.67 -5.21
CA VAL A 3 -0.42 -7.82 -4.03
C VAL A 3 -1.10 -8.62 -2.93
N GLU A 4 -0.56 -8.55 -1.72
CA GLU A 4 -1.16 -9.10 -0.51
C GLU A 4 -1.27 -8.01 0.54
N LEU A 5 -2.45 -7.88 1.16
CA LEU A 5 -2.66 -6.97 2.27
C LEU A 5 -2.67 -7.78 3.55
N ILE A 6 -1.91 -7.36 4.55
CA ILE A 6 -2.07 -7.92 5.89
C ILE A 6 -3.43 -7.49 6.46
N GLN A 7 -3.98 -8.27 7.39
CA GLN A 7 -5.32 -8.03 7.92
C GLN A 7 -5.49 -6.60 8.44
N ARG A 8 -4.51 -6.08 9.18
CA ARG A 8 -4.56 -4.70 9.72
C ARG A 8 -4.69 -3.65 8.61
N ALA A 9 -3.92 -3.77 7.53
CA ALA A 9 -4.00 -2.83 6.41
C ALA A 9 -5.35 -2.97 5.66
N ALA A 10 -5.86 -4.20 5.57
CA ALA A 10 -7.19 -4.44 5.01
C ALA A 10 -8.30 -3.79 5.87
N ASP A 11 -8.23 -3.91 7.20
CA ASP A 11 -9.19 -3.30 8.13
C ASP A 11 -9.22 -1.78 7.95
N VAL A 12 -8.05 -1.12 7.94
CA VAL A 12 -7.98 0.34 7.72
C VAL A 12 -8.52 0.72 6.34
N LEU A 13 -8.19 -0.03 5.29
CA LEU A 13 -8.73 0.20 3.95
C LEU A 13 -10.27 0.13 3.93
N TRP A 14 -10.87 -0.70 4.79
CA TRP A 14 -12.33 -0.79 4.89
C TRP A 14 -12.97 0.32 5.72
N ASP A 15 -12.24 0.88 6.69
CA ASP A 15 -12.74 1.89 7.63
C ASP A 15 -12.62 3.34 7.13
N VAL A 16 -11.80 3.62 6.11
CA VAL A 16 -11.65 4.98 5.55
C VAL A 16 -12.79 5.39 4.62
N PRO A 17 -13.05 6.71 4.43
CA PRO A 17 -13.97 7.22 3.42
C PRO A 17 -13.67 6.71 2.00
N ASP A 18 -14.67 6.66 1.13
CA ASP A 18 -14.56 6.08 -0.23
C ASP A 18 -13.50 6.75 -1.11
N ASP A 19 -13.38 8.06 -0.99
CA ASP A 19 -12.40 8.91 -1.64
C ASP A 19 -10.97 8.57 -1.18
N ALA A 20 -10.76 8.50 0.13
CA ALA A 20 -9.49 8.03 0.71
C ALA A 20 -9.16 6.59 0.28
N ARG A 21 -10.15 5.71 0.28
CA ARG A 21 -10.02 4.31 -0.17
C ARG A 21 -9.57 4.22 -1.62
N LYS A 22 -10.19 5.01 -2.52
CA LYS A 22 -9.80 5.09 -3.94
C LYS A 22 -8.35 5.53 -4.09
N GLU A 23 -7.92 6.53 -3.32
CA GLU A 23 -6.55 7.00 -3.35
C GLU A 23 -5.55 5.92 -2.89
N ILE A 24 -5.84 5.22 -1.77
CA ILE A 24 -5.00 4.11 -1.31
C ILE A 24 -4.88 3.02 -2.38
N ILE A 25 -5.99 2.64 -3.01
CA ILE A 25 -5.99 1.65 -4.10
C ILE A 25 -5.14 2.13 -5.28
N MET A 26 -5.21 3.42 -5.64
CA MET A 26 -4.37 4.00 -6.70
C MET A 26 -2.88 3.94 -6.34
N ILE A 27 -2.51 4.23 -5.10
CA ILE A 27 -1.13 4.14 -4.64
C ILE A 27 -0.66 2.68 -4.73
N ILE A 28 -1.44 1.72 -4.23
CA ILE A 28 -1.12 0.29 -4.31
C ILE A 28 -0.91 -0.14 -5.78
N ALA A 29 -1.79 0.27 -6.69
CA ALA A 29 -1.67 -0.04 -8.10
C ALA A 29 -0.39 0.56 -8.73
N ALA A 30 -0.06 1.81 -8.40
CA ALA A 30 1.15 2.46 -8.89
C ALA A 30 2.42 1.75 -8.40
N VAL A 31 2.45 1.36 -7.13
CA VAL A 31 3.59 0.64 -6.56
C VAL A 31 3.71 -0.78 -7.15
N ALA A 32 2.59 -1.43 -7.48
CA ALA A 32 2.59 -2.75 -8.11
C ALA A 32 3.29 -2.78 -9.50
N GLU A 33 3.35 -1.62 -10.16
CA GLU A 33 4.02 -1.41 -11.46
C GLU A 33 5.41 -0.75 -11.32
N ALA A 34 5.79 -0.30 -10.13
CA ALA A 34 7.07 0.33 -9.87
C ALA A 34 8.19 -0.71 -9.65
N PRO A 35 9.46 -0.35 -9.87
CA PRO A 35 10.59 -1.19 -9.47
C PRO A 35 10.49 -1.56 -7.99
N ALA A 36 10.56 -2.85 -7.69
CA ALA A 36 10.47 -3.34 -6.33
C ALA A 36 11.65 -2.84 -5.48
N PRO A 37 11.42 -2.49 -4.19
CA PRO A 37 12.49 -2.20 -3.26
C PRO A 37 13.40 -3.41 -3.08
N ALA A 38 14.62 -3.18 -2.61
CA ALA A 38 15.53 -4.26 -2.29
C ALA A 38 14.90 -5.22 -1.28
N ARG A 39 15.22 -6.52 -1.40
CA ARG A 39 14.64 -7.56 -0.54
C ARG A 39 14.87 -7.26 0.94
N GLY A 40 13.81 -7.30 1.73
CA GLY A 40 13.85 -7.02 3.17
C GLY A 40 13.79 -5.53 3.54
N VAL A 41 13.73 -4.63 2.55
CA VAL A 41 13.51 -3.21 2.78
C VAL A 41 12.02 -2.92 2.80
N THR A 42 11.58 -2.18 3.83
CA THR A 42 10.25 -1.56 3.87
C THR A 42 10.33 -0.22 3.14
N ALA A 43 9.37 0.02 2.25
CA ALA A 43 9.23 1.25 1.51
C ALA A 43 7.85 1.86 1.76
N ALA A 44 7.74 3.17 1.53
CA ALA A 44 6.50 3.90 1.62
C ALA A 44 6.23 4.63 0.31
N ALA A 45 4.96 4.67 -0.11
CA ALA A 45 4.48 5.45 -1.22
C ALA A 45 3.40 6.41 -0.74
N PHE A 46 3.40 7.61 -1.31
CA PHE A 46 2.58 8.73 -0.86
C PHE A 46 1.75 9.26 -2.02
N GLY A 47 0.46 9.45 -1.76
CA GLY A 47 -0.45 10.19 -2.61
C GLY A 47 -0.55 11.65 -2.18
N GLN A 48 -1.70 12.25 -2.45
CA GLN A 48 -2.04 13.61 -2.02
C GLN A 48 -2.36 13.67 -0.53
N GLN A 49 -3.15 12.71 -0.05
CA GLN A 49 -3.63 12.66 1.32
C GLN A 49 -3.39 11.31 1.98
N CYS A 50 -3.08 10.26 1.21
CA CYS A 50 -2.91 8.92 1.73
C CYS A 50 -1.50 8.35 1.49
N TRP A 51 -1.19 7.27 2.20
CA TRP A 51 0.09 6.58 2.11
C TRP A 51 -0.08 5.07 2.23
N VAL A 52 0.91 4.34 1.71
CA VAL A 52 1.00 2.88 1.73
C VAL A 52 2.41 2.48 2.10
N GLU A 53 2.57 1.70 3.17
CA GLU A 53 3.81 0.99 3.48
C GLU A 53 3.77 -0.43 2.94
N TYR A 54 4.88 -0.86 2.36
CA TYR A 54 4.97 -2.15 1.70
C TYR A 54 6.39 -2.71 1.71
N MET A 55 6.49 -4.01 1.49
CA MET A 55 7.76 -4.70 1.27
C MET A 55 7.65 -5.68 0.09
N SER A 56 8.77 -5.90 -0.60
CA SER A 56 8.86 -6.92 -1.64
C SER A 56 9.34 -8.25 -1.06
N ARG A 57 8.57 -9.31 -1.37
CA ARG A 57 8.87 -10.71 -1.09
C ARG A 57 8.87 -11.49 -2.40
N GLY A 58 9.90 -11.25 -3.23
CA GLY A 58 10.01 -11.87 -4.56
C GLY A 58 8.99 -11.27 -5.52
N ASN A 59 7.98 -12.04 -5.93
CA ASN A 59 6.90 -11.56 -6.79
C ASN A 59 5.64 -11.11 -6.00
N ILE A 60 5.76 -11.01 -4.67
CA ILE A 60 4.70 -10.51 -3.79
C ILE A 60 5.07 -9.11 -3.31
N LEU A 61 4.14 -8.18 -3.47
CA LEU A 61 4.11 -6.91 -2.76
C LEU A 61 3.21 -7.09 -1.54
N GLU A 62 3.80 -7.11 -0.36
CA GLU A 62 3.06 -7.20 0.90
C GLU A 62 2.83 -5.79 1.43
N VAL A 63 1.57 -5.35 1.49
CA VAL A 63 1.16 -4.09 2.10
C VAL A 63 1.07 -4.29 3.60
N THR A 64 1.94 -3.60 4.33
CA THR A 64 2.11 -3.74 5.78
C THR A 64 1.32 -2.71 6.56
N ASP A 65 1.09 -1.52 6.00
CA ASP A 65 0.25 -0.50 6.62
C ASP A 65 -0.29 0.49 5.57
N VAL A 66 -1.42 1.12 5.87
CA VAL A 66 -2.03 2.16 5.03
C VAL A 66 -2.66 3.22 5.92
N GLY A 67 -2.77 4.45 5.40
CA GLY A 67 -3.45 5.51 6.14
C GLY A 67 -3.58 6.79 5.35
N CYS A 68 -4.22 7.78 5.95
CA CYS A 68 -4.34 9.12 5.37
C CYS A 68 -4.04 10.21 6.41
N TYR A 69 -3.54 11.34 5.95
CA TYR A 69 -3.32 12.53 6.75
C TYR A 69 -4.69 13.17 7.05
N CYS A 70 -5.03 13.21 8.33
CA CYS A 70 -6.20 13.90 8.87
C CYS A 70 -6.03 15.42 8.89
#